data_AF-A0A5C5RAM6-F1
#
_entry.id   AF-A0A5C5RAM6-F1
#
_cell.length_a   1.000
_cell.length_b   1.000
_cell.length_c   1.000
_cell.angle_alpha   90.00
_cell.angle_beta   90.00
_cell.angle_gamma   90.00
#
_symmetry.space_group_name_H-M   'P 1'
#
loop_
_entity.id
_entity.type
_entity.pdbx_description
1 polymer ?
#
loop_
_entity_poly.entity_id
_entity_poly.type
_entity_poly.pdbx_seq_one_letter_code
_entity_poly.pdbx_strand_id
1 'polypeptide(L)' 'MHRLAQWWDSVELWLTGLPYVLQVSLVVVVLAMIAMLVVRVLCALIDRVADVLDARLARSGRGDVTGQRAGEGNDESV' A
#
# COMPACT_ATOMS: atom_id res chain seq x y z
N MET A 1 23.62 16.99 11.27
CA MET A 1 24.35 16.21 10.25
C MET A 1 25.46 15.34 10.85
N HIS A 2 26.43 15.89 11.61
CA HIS A 2 27.57 15.11 12.15
C HIS A 2 27.23 14.05 13.22
N ARG A 3 26.22 14.27 14.06
CA ARG A 3 25.88 13.30 15.14
C ARG A 3 25.37 11.95 14.61
N LEU A 4 24.61 11.97 13.52
CA LEU A 4 24.13 10.75 12.86
C LEU A 4 25.28 9.98 12.20
N ALA A 5 26.21 10.70 11.56
CA ALA A 5 27.40 10.10 10.95
C ALA A 5 28.30 9.45 12.00
N GLN A 6 28.55 10.11 13.14
CA GLN A 6 29.38 9.55 14.21
C GLN A 6 28.72 8.35 14.90
N TRP A 7 27.40 8.34 15.02
CA TRP A 7 26.67 7.17 15.52
C TRP A 7 26.75 6.00 14.54
N TRP A 8 26.57 6.27 13.24
CA TRP A 8 26.70 5.26 12.19
C TRP A 8 28.11 4.68 12.09
N ASP A 9 29.15 5.50 12.24
CA ASP A 9 30.56 5.07 12.29
C ASP A 9 30.81 4.06 13.43
N SER A 10 30.20 4.26 14.60
CA SER A 10 30.23 3.27 15.69
C SER A 10 29.45 1.98 15.35
N VAL A 11 28.34 2.09 14.62
CA VAL A 11 27.58 0.93 14.13
C VAL A 11 28.38 0.13 13.11
N GLU A 12 29.12 0.80 12.23
CA GLU A 12 30.00 0.19 11.23
C GLU A 12 31.15 -0.58 11.88
N LEU A 13 31.78 -0.02 12.91
CA LEU A 13 32.79 -0.71 13.71
C LEU A 13 32.25 -1.97 14.39
N TRP A 14 31.03 -1.90 14.95
CA TRP A 14 30.38 -3.08 15.52
C TRP A 14 30.08 -4.13 14.44
N LEU A 15 29.47 -3.73 13.31
CA LEU A 15 29.13 -4.63 12.20
C LEU A 15 30.36 -5.34 11.64
N THR A 16 31.46 -4.62 11.45
CA THR A 16 32.72 -5.16 10.91
C THR A 16 33.46 -6.04 11.91
N GLY A 17 33.26 -5.81 13.21
CA GLY A 17 33.76 -6.67 14.29
C GLY A 17 32.97 -7.97 14.50
N LEU A 18 31.80 -8.12 13.87
CA LEU A 18 30.99 -9.34 13.97
C LEU A 18 31.55 -10.49 13.10
N PRO A 19 31.41 -11.74 13.55
CA PRO A 19 31.69 -12.91 12.70
C PRO A 19 30.76 -12.95 11.47
N TYR A 20 31.27 -13.47 10.36
CA TYR A 20 30.60 -13.49 9.04
C TYR A 20 29.16 -14.03 9.08
N VAL A 21 28.90 -15.09 9.88
CA VAL A 21 27.57 -15.67 10.03
C VAL A 21 26.56 -14.66 10.58
N LEU A 22 26.95 -13.86 11.58
CA LEU A 22 26.07 -12.83 12.15
C LEU A 22 25.86 -11.65 11.18
N GLN A 23 26.88 -11.26 10.40
CA GLN A 23 26.73 -10.23 9.36
C GLN A 23 25.70 -10.64 8.31
N VAL A 24 25.83 -11.85 7.75
CA VAL A 24 24.88 -12.37 6.74
C VAL A 24 23.48 -12.50 7.33
N SER A 25 23.36 -12.99 8.57
CA SER A 25 22.06 -13.09 9.26
C SER A 25 21.39 -11.72 9.41
N LEU A 26 22.15 -10.69 9.82
CA LEU A 26 21.65 -9.31 9.93
C LEU A 26 21.17 -8.78 8.57
N VAL A 27 21.96 -8.99 7.51
CA VAL A 27 21.59 -8.56 6.16
C VAL A 27 20.30 -9.24 5.70
N VAL A 28 20.17 -10.55 5.90
CA VAL A 28 18.95 -11.30 5.51
C VAL A 28 17.74 -10.79 6.29
N VAL A 29 17.87 -10.56 7.60
CA VAL A 29 16.77 -10.03 8.43
C VAL A 29 16.36 -8.63 7.98
N VAL A 30 17.32 -7.73 7.78
CA VAL A 30 17.04 -6.35 7.32
C VAL A 30 16.39 -6.38 5.95
N LEU A 31 16.91 -7.19 5.03
CA LEU A 31 16.35 -7.34 3.69
C LEU A 31 14.92 -7.89 3.73
N ALA A 32 14.65 -8.90 4.57
CA ALA A 32 13.31 -9.44 4.76
C ALA A 32 12.34 -8.40 5.32
N MET A 33 12.78 -7.59 6.30
CA MET A 33 11.98 -6.49 6.85
C MET A 33 11.64 -5.45 5.78
N ILE A 34 12.63 -5.04 4.98
CA ILE A 34 12.43 -4.10 3.87
C ILE A 34 11.50 -4.69 2.83
N ALA A 35 11.69 -5.94 2.43
CA ALA A 35 10.81 -6.62 1.47
C ALA A 35 9.36 -6.67 1.96
N MET A 36 9.13 -7.04 3.22
CA MET A 36 7.80 -7.02 3.83
C MET A 36 7.19 -5.62 3.85
N LEU A 37 7.99 -4.59 4.16
CA LEU A 37 7.54 -3.20 4.15
C LEU A 37 7.12 -2.78 2.74
N VAL A 38 7.95 -3.08 1.73
CA VAL A 38 7.66 -2.77 0.32
C VAL A 38 6.36 -3.45 -0.13
N VAL A 39 6.19 -4.74 0.17
CA VAL A 39 4.97 -5.48 -0.16
C VAL A 39 3.76 -4.83 0.52
N ARG A 40 3.85 -4.50 1.81
CA ARG A 40 2.75 -3.84 2.54
C ARG A 40 2.39 -2.48 1.94
N VAL A 41 3.39 -1.67 1.58
CA VAL A 41 3.15 -0.37 0.95
C VAL A 41 2.50 -0.54 -0.41
N LEU A 42 2.95 -1.52 -1.20
CA LEU A 42 2.38 -1.79 -2.51
C LEU A 42 0.93 -2.28 -2.41
N CYS A 43 0.63 -3.21 -1.50
CA CYS A 43 -0.74 -3.66 -1.23
C CYS A 43 -1.62 -2.48 -0.78
N ALA A 44 -1.16 -1.68 0.18
CA ALA A 44 -1.91 -0.51 0.64
C ALA A 44 -2.17 0.49 -0.50
N LEU A 45 -1.23 0.66 -1.43
CA LEU A 45 -1.41 1.52 -2.58
C LEU A 45 -2.48 0.98 -3.55
N ILE A 46 -2.49 -0.33 -3.80
CA ILE A 46 -3.50 -0.99 -4.64
C ILE A 46 -4.89 -0.84 -4.03
N ASP A 47 -5.04 -1.08 -2.72
CA ASP A 47 -6.31 -0.95 -2.02
C ASP A 47 -6.85 0.47 -2.13
N ARG A 48 -5.98 1.48 -1.94
CA ARG A 48 -6.36 2.90 -2.10
C ARG A 48 -6.86 3.23 -3.50
N VAL A 49 -6.27 2.64 -4.53
CA VAL A 49 -6.71 2.86 -5.92
C VAL A 49 -8.05 2.17 -6.16
N ALA A 50 -8.22 0.94 -5.67
CA ALA A 50 -9.48 0.21 -5.77
C ALA A 50 -10.63 0.96 -5.09
N ASP A 51 -10.43 1.45 -3.87
CA ASP A 51 -11.41 2.24 -3.12
C ASP A 51 -11.85 3.50 -3.89
N VAL A 52 -10.90 4.19 -4.53
CA VAL A 52 -11.19 5.39 -5.32
C VAL A 52 -11.99 5.04 -6.56
N LEU A 53 -11.67 3.95 -7.25
CA LEU A 53 -12.41 3.50 -8.44
C LEU A 53 -13.84 3.07 -8.08
N ASP A 54 -14.00 2.32 -7.01
CA ASP A 54 -15.32 1.88 -6.55
C ASP A 54 -16.20 3.07 -6.13
N ALA A 55 -15.62 4.04 -5.41
CA ALA A 55 -16.30 5.30 -5.08
C ALA A 55 -16.75 6.09 -6.32
N ARG A 56 -16.02 6.01 -7.44
CA ARG A 56 -16.40 6.65 -8.71
C ARG A 56 -17.52 5.89 -9.41
N LEU A 57 -17.46 4.56 -9.43
CA LEU A 57 -18.47 3.70 -10.05
C LEU A 57 -19.81 3.75 -9.29
N ALA A 58 -19.77 3.70 -7.96
CA ALA A 58 -20.95 3.84 -7.11
C ALA A 58 -21.66 5.20 -7.31
N ARG A 59 -20.93 6.24 -7.71
CA ARG A 59 -21.51 7.54 -8.05
C ARG A 59 -22.18 7.53 -9.44
N SER A 60 -21.71 6.70 -10.37
CA SER A 60 -22.28 6.56 -11.71
C SER A 60 -23.58 5.74 -11.71
N GLY A 61 -23.66 4.68 -10.88
CA GLY A 61 -24.83 3.79 -10.82
C GLY A 61 -26.10 4.41 -10.19
N ARG A 62 -25.99 5.54 -9.48
CA ARG A 62 -27.15 6.20 -8.85
C ARG A 62 -28.10 6.87 -9.88
N GLY A 63 -27.62 7.18 -11.09
CA GLY A 63 -28.43 7.84 -12.12
C GLY A 63 -29.41 6.93 -12.85
N ASP A 64 -29.14 5.62 -12.88
CA ASP A 64 -29.87 4.66 -13.73
C ASP A 64 -31.19 4.20 -13.06
N VAL A 65 -31.21 4.10 -11.73
CA VAL A 65 -32.40 3.66 -10.95
C VAL A 65 -33.55 4.68 -11.02
N THR A 66 -33.26 5.95 -11.24
CA THR A 66 -34.28 7.00 -11.41
C THR A 66 -34.88 7.04 -12.82
N GLY A 67 -34.19 6.54 -13.84
CA GLY A 67 -34.70 6.49 -15.22
C GLY A 67 -35.71 5.37 -15.45
N GLN A 68 -35.47 4.19 -14.87
CA GLN A 68 -36.34 3.01 -15.03
C GLN A 68 -37.75 3.22 -14.45
N ARG A 69 -37.84 3.88 -13.27
CA ARG A 69 -39.13 4.13 -12.60
C ARG A 69 -40.01 5.16 -13.30
N ALA A 70 -39.42 6.01 -14.14
CA ALA A 70 -40.15 6.98 -14.96
C ALA A 70 -40.68 6.36 -16.27
N GLY A 71 -40.07 5.27 -16.75
CA GLY A 71 -40.50 4.54 -17.95
C GLY A 71 -41.65 3.57 -17.70
N GLU A 72 -41.68 2.91 -16.54
CA GLU A 72 -42.72 1.89 -16.23
C GLU A 72 -44.11 2.50 -16.00
N GLY A 73 -44.23 3.78 -15.60
CA GLY A 73 -45.53 4.42 -15.37
C GLY A 73 -46.27 4.91 -16.62
N ASN A 74 -45.62 4.89 -17.79
CA ASN A 74 -46.19 5.40 -19.05
C ASN A 74 -46.75 4.30 -19.97
N ASP A 75 -46.47 3.02 -19.67
CA ASP A 75 -46.91 1.87 -20.48
C ASP A 75 -48.23 1.24 -19.95
N GLU A 76 -48.64 1.55 -18.70
CA GLU A 76 -49.90 1.03 -18.12
C GLU A 76 -51.16 1.83 -18.48
N SER A 77 -51.08 2.82 -19.39
CA SER A 77 -52.17 3.76 -19.67
C SER A 77 -52.70 3.79 -21.12
N VAL A 78 -52.53 2.72 -21.92
CA VAL A 78 -53.08 2.63 -23.29
C VAL A 78 -53.94 1.38 -23.49
#